data_AF-A0A843CKN2-F1
#
_entry.id   AF-A0A843CKN2-F1
#
_cell.length_a   1.000
_cell.length_b   1.000
_cell.length_c   1.000
_cell.angle_alpha   90.00
_cell.angle_beta   90.00
_cell.angle_gamma   90.00
#
_symmetry.space_group_name_H-M   'P 1'
#
loop_
_entity.id
_entity.type
_entity.pdbx_description
1 polymer ?
#
loop_
_entity_poly.entity_id
_entity_poly.type
_entity_poly.pdbx_seq_one_letter_code
_entity_poly.pdbx_strand_id
1 'polypeptide(L)'
;LERHLAARDTIRGPWIEADRWMVEKKRSVSTISSLIKASLKHKSYGFTMPRQIGESFARSVRVFEGKTVLSMLGKKDFDQTLWEFLEAKPSWLRKSAQ
;
A
#
# COMPACT_ATOMS: atom_id res chain seq x y z
N LEU A 1 -24.04 19.32 -7.80
CA LEU A 1 -23.33 20.05 -6.73
C LEU A 1 -23.77 19.64 -5.33
N GLU A 2 -25.08 19.59 -5.06
CA GLU A 2 -25.67 19.34 -3.73
C GLU A 2 -25.12 18.11 -2.99
N ARG A 3 -24.86 17.00 -3.70
CA ARG A 3 -24.26 15.79 -3.11
C ARG A 3 -22.92 16.04 -2.40
N HIS A 4 -22.21 17.11 -2.76
CA HIS A 4 -20.93 17.47 -2.15
C HIS A 4 -21.07 18.43 -0.98
N LEU A 5 -22.17 19.19 -0.87
CA LEU A 5 -22.42 20.14 0.23
C LEU A 5 -22.66 19.43 1.56
N ALA A 6 -23.33 18.29 1.54
CA ALA A 6 -23.64 17.50 2.75
C ALA A 6 -22.66 16.32 2.98
N ALA A 7 -21.69 16.11 2.09
CA ALA A 7 -20.80 14.96 2.18
C ALA A 7 -19.71 15.18 3.24
N ARG A 8 -19.63 14.25 4.20
CA ARG A 8 -18.71 14.32 5.36
C ARG A 8 -17.23 14.39 5.00
N ASP A 9 -16.88 13.90 3.82
CA ASP A 9 -15.52 13.88 3.28
C ASP A 9 -15.25 15.07 2.35
N THR A 10 -16.16 16.04 2.21
CA THR A 10 -15.86 17.32 1.55
C THR A 10 -15.15 18.24 2.53
N ILE A 11 -13.93 18.68 2.20
CA ILE A 11 -13.14 19.63 3.00
C ILE A 11 -13.43 21.06 2.55
N ARG A 12 -13.50 21.29 1.24
CA ARG A 12 -13.65 22.62 0.65
C ARG A 12 -14.43 22.55 -0.66
N GLY A 13 -15.07 23.66 -0.99
CA GLY A 13 -15.83 23.82 -2.23
C GLY A 13 -17.30 23.49 -2.09
N PRO A 14 -18.02 23.39 -3.21
CA PRO A 14 -17.53 23.44 -4.60
C PRO A 14 -17.06 24.84 -5.06
N TRP A 15 -16.08 24.92 -5.96
CA TRP A 15 -15.67 26.15 -6.67
C TRP A 15 -15.41 25.86 -8.16
N ILE A 16 -15.22 26.90 -8.97
CA ILE A 16 -14.83 26.75 -10.39
C ILE A 16 -13.34 27.04 -10.52
N GLU A 17 -12.61 26.14 -11.18
CA GLU A 17 -11.22 26.33 -11.58
C GLU A 17 -11.10 26.08 -13.08
N ALA A 18 -10.58 27.08 -13.81
CA ALA A 18 -10.70 27.19 -15.27
C ALA A 18 -12.17 27.10 -15.72
N ASP A 19 -12.61 25.93 -16.17
CA ASP A 19 -13.94 25.63 -16.71
C ASP A 19 -14.61 24.46 -15.98
N ARG A 20 -14.04 23.99 -14.86
CA ARG A 20 -14.49 22.78 -14.15
C ARG A 20 -14.88 23.06 -12.72
N TRP A 21 -15.92 22.36 -12.27
CA TRP A 21 -16.29 22.29 -10.86
C TRP A 21 -15.31 21.42 -10.09
N MET A 22 -14.73 22.01 -9.07
CA MET A 22 -13.76 21.39 -8.18
C MET A 22 -14.35 21.22 -6.78
N VAL A 23 -13.98 20.13 -6.12
CA VAL A 23 -14.30 19.87 -4.71
C VAL A 23 -13.07 19.24 -4.07
N GLU A 24 -12.66 19.76 -2.93
CA GLU A 24 -11.58 19.16 -2.15
C GLU A 24 -12.16 18.05 -1.28
N LYS A 25 -11.65 16.83 -1.44
CA LYS A 25 -12.13 15.64 -0.73
C LYS A 25 -11.07 15.11 0.22
N LYS A 26 -11.48 14.78 1.45
CA LYS A 26 -10.67 14.06 2.42
C LYS A 26 -10.48 12.62 1.95
N ARG A 27 -9.23 12.19 1.76
CA ARG A 27 -8.93 10.79 1.48
C ARG A 27 -9.28 9.93 2.70
N SER A 28 -10.04 8.86 2.49
CA SER A 28 -10.33 7.85 3.51
C SER A 28 -9.07 7.05 3.91
N VAL A 29 -8.13 6.94 2.98
CA VAL A 29 -6.84 6.26 3.13
C VAL A 29 -5.74 7.22 2.73
N SER A 30 -4.88 7.60 3.67
CA SER A 30 -3.84 8.60 3.49
C SER A 30 -2.42 8.05 3.62
N THR A 31 -2.26 6.79 4.01
CA THR A 31 -0.95 6.13 4.20
C THR A 31 -0.89 4.79 3.48
N ILE A 32 0.30 4.32 3.15
CA ILE A 32 0.46 3.04 2.47
C ILE A 32 0.03 1.85 3.36
N SER A 33 0.29 1.89 4.67
CA SER A 33 -0.17 0.88 5.63
C SER A 33 -1.69 0.87 5.75
N SER A 34 -2.35 2.03 5.79
CA SER A 34 -3.82 2.06 5.76
C SER A 34 -4.37 1.53 4.44
N LEU A 35 -3.70 1.78 3.31
CA LEU A 35 -4.08 1.24 2.01
C LEU A 35 -3.97 -0.28 1.96
N ILE A 36 -2.83 -0.84 2.35
CA ILE A 36 -2.60 -2.30 2.35
C ILE A 36 -3.63 -2.98 3.25
N LYS A 37 -3.84 -2.47 4.47
CA LYS A 37 -4.82 -3.03 5.41
C LYS A 37 -6.25 -2.92 4.90
N ALA A 38 -6.64 -1.79 4.30
CA ALA A 38 -7.96 -1.61 3.73
C ALA A 38 -8.18 -2.55 2.53
N SER A 39 -7.16 -2.72 1.69
CA SER A 39 -7.23 -3.56 0.50
C SER A 39 -7.32 -5.05 0.80
N LEU A 40 -6.74 -5.49 1.92
CA LEU A 40 -6.89 -6.86 2.41
C LEU A 40 -8.28 -7.16 2.96
N LYS A 41 -9.02 -6.13 3.41
CA LYS A 41 -10.39 -6.24 3.93
C LYS A 41 -11.45 -6.05 2.85
N HIS A 42 -11.19 -5.16 1.91
CA HIS A 42 -12.17 -4.74 0.90
C HIS A 42 -11.61 -4.94 -0.51
N LYS A 43 -12.25 -5.82 -1.28
CA LYS A 43 -11.88 -6.10 -2.68
C LYS A 43 -12.00 -4.88 -3.59
N SER A 44 -12.74 -3.84 -3.18
CA SER A 44 -12.93 -2.60 -3.94
C SER A 44 -11.64 -1.82 -4.20
N TYR A 45 -10.58 -2.05 -3.43
CA TYR A 45 -9.27 -1.44 -3.66
C TYR A 45 -8.43 -2.19 -4.72
N GLY A 46 -8.95 -3.27 -5.31
CA GLY A 46 -8.32 -3.96 -6.45
C GLY A 46 -7.11 -4.84 -6.09
N PHE A 47 -6.80 -5.00 -4.80
CA PHE A 47 -5.70 -5.86 -4.35
C PHE A 47 -6.14 -7.32 -4.35
N THR A 48 -5.39 -8.16 -5.08
CA THR A 48 -5.67 -9.60 -5.17
C THR A 48 -4.58 -10.38 -4.46
N MET A 49 -4.98 -11.27 -3.55
CA MET A 49 -4.05 -12.17 -2.86
C MET A 49 -4.18 -13.60 -3.40
N PRO A 50 -3.07 -14.32 -3.58
CA PRO A 50 -3.09 -15.75 -3.88
C PRO A 50 -3.89 -16.51 -2.82
N ARG A 51 -4.76 -17.44 -3.26
CA ARG A 51 -5.61 -18.25 -2.36
C ARG A 51 -4.80 -19.03 -1.33
N GLN A 52 -3.55 -19.39 -1.67
CA GLN A 52 -2.61 -20.13 -0.82
C GLN A 52 -2.22 -19.38 0.45
N ILE A 53 -2.22 -18.04 0.41
CA ILE A 53 -1.90 -17.21 1.58
C ILE A 53 -3.13 -17.09 2.51
N GLY A 54 -4.32 -17.44 2.01
CA GLY A 54 -5.52 -17.72 2.78
C GLY A 54 -6.17 -16.50 3.44
N GLU A 55 -7.41 -16.70 3.91
CA GLU A 55 -8.18 -15.66 4.62
C GLU A 55 -7.54 -15.27 5.97
N SER A 56 -6.77 -16.18 6.58
CA SER A 56 -6.08 -15.93 7.85
C SER A 56 -5.05 -14.81 7.77
N PHE A 57 -4.39 -14.63 6.62
CA PHE A 57 -3.42 -13.56 6.43
C PHE A 57 -4.05 -12.17 6.53
N ALA A 58 -5.25 -11.99 5.97
CA ALA A 58 -5.96 -10.71 6.04
C ALA A 58 -6.30 -10.29 7.49
N ARG A 59 -6.40 -11.25 8.42
CA ARG A 59 -6.70 -11.00 9.83
C ARG A 59 -5.49 -10.55 10.65
N SER A 60 -4.28 -10.95 10.29
CA SER A 60 -3.07 -10.79 11.12
C SER A 60 -1.92 -10.03 10.45
N VAL A 61 -2.19 -9.38 9.31
CA VAL A 61 -1.16 -8.66 8.56
C VAL A 61 -0.51 -7.56 9.42
N ARG A 62 0.82 -7.52 9.39
CA ARG A 62 1.62 -6.42 9.92
C ARG A 62 2.35 -5.75 8.77
N VAL A 63 2.18 -4.43 8.66
CA VAL A 63 2.85 -3.61 7.65
C VAL A 63 3.99 -2.88 8.34
N PHE A 64 5.21 -3.11 7.85
CA PHE A 64 6.41 -2.41 8.29
C PHE A 64 6.78 -1.36 7.24
N GLU A 65 6.95 -0.12 7.67
CA GLU A 65 7.29 1.03 6.82
C GLU A 65 8.60 1.67 7.26
N GLY A 66 9.39 2.14 6.29
CA GLY A 66 10.64 2.86 6.53
C GLY A 66 11.57 2.10 7.47
N LYS A 67 12.03 2.78 8.53
CA LYS A 67 12.97 2.20 9.51
C LYS A 67 12.39 1.05 10.34
N THR A 68 11.06 0.88 10.40
CA THR A 68 10.47 -0.25 11.16
C THR A 68 10.77 -1.59 10.50
N VAL A 69 11.06 -1.61 9.19
CA VAL A 69 11.51 -2.80 8.46
C VAL A 69 12.81 -3.36 9.07
N LEU A 70 13.66 -2.50 9.65
CA LEU A 70 14.93 -2.93 10.26
C LEU A 70 14.72 -3.87 11.47
N SER A 71 13.53 -3.87 12.10
CA SER A 71 13.20 -4.82 13.17
C SER A 71 13.07 -6.28 12.70
N MET A 72 13.04 -6.48 11.38
CA MET A 72 13.03 -7.80 10.77
C MET A 72 14.44 -8.34 10.52
N LEU A 73 15.49 -7.51 10.65
CA LEU A 73 16.86 -7.94 10.45
C LEU A 73 17.25 -9.02 11.48
N GLY A 74 18.05 -9.99 11.06
CA GLY A 74 18.43 -11.15 11.88
C GLY A 74 17.35 -12.23 11.97
N LYS A 75 16.16 -12.01 11.39
CA LYS A 75 15.21 -13.12 11.18
C LYS A 75 15.75 -14.03 10.09
N LYS A 76 15.61 -15.33 10.33
CA LYS A 76 16.01 -16.38 9.40
C LYS A 76 15.51 -16.04 7.98
N ASP A 77 16.45 -16.06 7.03
CA ASP A 77 16.26 -15.83 5.58
C ASP A 77 15.79 -14.43 5.17
N PHE A 78 15.39 -13.55 6.10
CA PHE A 78 14.90 -12.21 5.77
C PHE A 78 16.00 -11.32 5.20
N ASP A 79 17.18 -11.33 5.83
CA ASP A 79 18.29 -10.44 5.45
C ASP A 79 18.77 -10.73 4.03
N GLN A 80 18.96 -12.02 3.72
CA GLN A 80 19.34 -12.47 2.38
C GLN A 80 18.26 -12.11 1.35
N THR A 81 16.99 -12.39 1.65
CA THR A 81 15.86 -12.10 0.75
C THR A 81 15.74 -10.60 0.47
N LEU A 82 15.88 -9.77 1.51
CA LEU A 82 15.84 -8.32 1.38
C LEU A 82 17.00 -7.82 0.51
N TRP A 83 18.21 -8.34 0.74
CA TRP A 83 19.39 -7.98 -0.06
C TRP A 83 19.22 -8.36 -1.54
N GLU A 84 18.79 -9.58 -1.82
CA GLU A 84 18.51 -10.05 -3.18
C GLU A 84 17.42 -9.23 -3.88
N PHE A 85 16.36 -8.87 -3.15
CA PHE A 85 15.31 -7.99 -3.65
C PHE A 85 15.84 -6.60 -3.99
N LEU A 86 16.63 -6.00 -3.10
CA LEU A 86 17.19 -4.65 -3.26
C LEU A 86 18.25 -4.56 -4.36
N GLU A 87 19.03 -5.62 -4.56
CA GLU A 87 19.97 -5.67 -5.68
C GLU A 87 19.27 -5.63 -7.05
N ALA A 88 17.97 -5.94 -7.11
CA ALA A 88 17.15 -5.99 -8.32
C ALA A 88 17.75 -6.86 -9.46
N LYS A 89 18.78 -7.66 -9.14
CA LYS A 89 19.47 -8.54 -10.05
C LYS A 89 19.17 -9.97 -9.63
N PRO A 90 18.39 -10.71 -10.43
CA PRO A 90 18.10 -12.10 -10.12
C PRO A 90 19.40 -12.89 -9.92
N SER A 91 19.43 -13.77 -8.93
CA SER A 91 20.61 -14.54 -8.56
C SER A 91 21.20 -15.33 -9.74
N TRP A 92 20.36 -15.80 -10.66
CA TRP A 92 20.75 -16.51 -11.88
C TRP A 92 21.44 -15.62 -12.94
N LEU A 93 21.38 -14.29 -12.82
CA LEU A 93 22.13 -13.33 -13.65
C LEU A 93 23.48 -12.93 -13.05
N ARG A 94 23.79 -13.39 -11.84
CA ARG A 94 25.11 -13.21 -11.25
C ARG A 94 26.06 -14.17 -11.97
N LYS A 95 26.85 -13.65 -12.91
CA LYS A 95 27.95 -14.41 -13.52
C LYS A 95 28.78 -15.02 -12.38
N SER A 96 28.98 -16.34 -12.42
CA SER A 96 29.93 -17.01 -11.53
C SER A 96 31.26 -16.28 -11.67
N ALA A 97 31.77 -15.72 -10.57
CA ALA A 97 33.12 -15.18 -10.54
C ALA A 97 34.07 -16.31 -10.98
N GLN A 98 34.87 -16.01 -11.99
CA GLN A 98 35.93 -16.86 -12.51
C GLN A 98 37.18 -16.69 -11.66
#